data_AF-A0A6M3LK93-F1
#
_entry.id   AF-A0A6M3LK93-F1
#
_cell.length_a   1.000
_cell.length_b   1.000
_cell.length_c   1.000
_cell.angle_alpha   90.00
_cell.angle_beta   90.00
_cell.angle_gamma   90.00
#
_symmetry.space_group_name_H-M   'P 1'
#
loop_
_entity.id
_entity.type
_entity.pdbx_description
1 polymer ?
#
loop_
_entity_poly.entity_id
_entity_poly.type
_entity_poly.pdbx_seq_one_letter_code
_entity_poly.pdbx_strand_id
1 'polypeptide(L)' 'MINYYLICIWDDVEPELFGPFPTHINRDAKAKRLRKVHGNEHGLFPLDVVTEELAKVEIGAYSGGFFET' A
#
# COMPACT_ATOMS: atom_id res chain seq x y z
N MET A 1 7.12 -13.77 10.17
CA MET A 1 7.51 -13.05 8.92
C MET A 1 6.42 -12.05 8.58
N ILE A 2 6.80 -10.85 8.12
CA ILE A 2 5.85 -9.81 7.68
C ILE A 2 5.92 -9.74 6.15
N ASN A 3 4.75 -9.85 5.51
CA ASN A 3 4.59 -9.60 4.08
C ASN A 3 4.00 -8.21 3.89
N TYR A 4 4.67 -7.36 3.12
CA TYR A 4 4.26 -6.00 2.84
C TYR A 4 3.48 -5.96 1.52
N TYR A 5 2.28 -5.39 1.53
CA TYR A 5 1.42 -5.24 0.35
C TYR A 5 0.91 -3.81 0.24
N LEU A 6 0.47 -3.44 -0.96
CA LEU A 6 -0.22 -2.17 -1.22
C LEU A 6 -1.57 -2.48 -1.86
N ILE A 7 -2.65 -1.99 -1.26
CA ILE A 7 -3.97 -1.97 -1.88
C ILE A 7 -4.10 -0.64 -2.63
N CYS A 8 -4.45 -0.71 -3.91
CA CYS A 8 -4.90 0.43 -4.69
C CYS A 8 -6.38 0.25 -4.99
N ILE A 9 -7.21 1.22 -4.64
CA ILE A 9 -8.62 1.27 -5.04
C ILE A 9 -8.71 2.28 -6.18
N TRP A 10 -8.79 1.77 -7.41
CA TRP A 10 -8.85 2.57 -8.63
C TRP A 10 -10.20 3.27 -8.73
N ASP A 11 -10.14 4.59 -8.86
CA ASP A 11 -11.28 5.52 -8.94
C ASP A 11 -12.35 5.27 -7.87
N ASP A 12 -11.94 4.81 -6.68
CA ASP A 12 -12.82 4.37 -5.59
C ASP A 12 -13.79 3.23 -5.99
N VAL A 13 -13.46 2.45 -7.03
CA VAL A 13 -14.28 1.37 -7.58
C VAL A 13 -13.60 0.01 -7.49
N GLU A 14 -12.40 -0.15 -8.06
CA GLU A 14 -11.80 -1.49 -8.26
C GLU A 14 -10.53 -1.69 -7.42
N PRO A 15 -10.49 -2.68 -6.50
CA PRO A 15 -9.29 -2.97 -5.72
C PRO A 15 -8.28 -3.81 -6.51
N GLU A 16 -7.02 -3.37 -6.51
CA GLU A 16 -5.86 -4.13 -6.96
C GLU A 16 -4.86 -4.30 -5.81
N LEU A 17 -4.28 -5.49 -5.70
CA LEU A 17 -3.27 -5.82 -4.70
C LEU A 17 -1.88 -5.92 -5.33
N PHE A 18 -0.95 -5.12 -4.84
CA PHE A 18 0.46 -5.19 -5.23
C PHE A 18 1.31 -5.82 -4.12
N GLY A 19 2.25 -6.69 -4.51
CA GLY A 19 3.18 -7.36 -3.60
C GLY A 19 3.13 -8.88 -3.72
N PRO A 20 3.68 -9.63 -2.75
CA PRO A 20 4.37 -9.11 -1.57
C PRO A 20 5.66 -8.36 -1.93
N PHE A 21 5.93 -7.27 -1.21
CA PHE A 21 7.17 -6.52 -1.31
C PHE A 21 8.18 -7.03 -0.28
N PRO A 22 9.49 -6.99 -0.59
CA PRO A 22 10.53 -7.41 0.35
C PRO A 22 10.60 -6.54 1.61
N THR A 23 10.26 -5.24 1.47
CA THR A 23 10.29 -4.27 2.57
C THR A 23 9.14 -3.27 2.43
N HIS A 24 8.77 -2.62 3.53
CA HIS A 24 7.85 -1.48 3.53
C HIS A 24 8.33 -0.33 2.62
N ILE A 25 9.65 -0.14 2.48
CA ILE A 25 10.24 0.90 1.61
C ILE A 25 9.87 0.63 0.14
N ASN A 26 9.91 -0.63 -0.31
CA ASN A 26 9.55 -0.99 -1.68
C ASN A 26 8.05 -0.77 -1.94
N ARG A 27 7.20 -1.10 -0.97
CA ARG A 27 5.75 -0.84 -0.99
C ARG A 27 5.48 0.67 -1.12
N ASP A 28 6.13 1.45 -0.26
CA ASP A 28 5.96 2.92 -0.21
C ASP A 28 6.44 3.59 -1.49
N ALA A 29 7.55 3.12 -2.08
CA ALA A 29 8.02 3.59 -3.39
C ALA A 29 7.02 3.29 -4.52
N LYS A 30 6.35 2.12 -4.49
CA LYS A 30 5.27 1.81 -5.44
C LYS A 30 4.07 2.73 -5.24
N ALA A 31 3.67 3.01 -3.99
CA ALA A 31 2.57 3.94 -3.68
C ALA A 31 2.85 5.35 -4.24
N LYS A 32 4.05 5.89 -3.98
CA LYS A 32 4.49 7.18 -4.55
C LYS A 32 4.49 7.17 -6.08
N ARG A 33 4.94 6.07 -6.71
CA ARG A 33 4.92 5.93 -8.16
C ARG A 33 3.49 5.94 -8.72
N LEU A 34 2.56 5.21 -8.10
CA LEU A 34 1.16 5.20 -8.52
C LEU A 34 0.54 6.59 -8.40
N ARG A 35 0.73 7.26 -7.26
CA ARG A 35 0.30 8.64 -7.03
C ARG A 35 0.85 9.61 -8.09
N LYS A 36 2.12 9.47 -8.47
CA LYS A 36 2.75 10.31 -9.50
C LYS A 36 2.21 10.04 -10.91
N VAL A 37 1.90 8.79 -11.25
CA VAL A 37 1.49 8.40 -12.61
C VAL A 37 0.00 8.61 -12.83
N HIS A 38 -0.82 8.33 -11.83
CA HIS A 38 -2.28 8.29 -11.95
C HIS A 38 -3.00 9.39 -11.16
N GLY A 39 -2.26 10.22 -10.41
CA GLY A 39 -2.85 11.33 -9.67
C GLY A 39 -3.46 10.92 -8.33
N ASN A 40 -4.41 11.74 -7.86
CA ASN A 40 -4.91 11.72 -6.48
C ASN A 40 -6.25 11.02 -6.31
N GLU A 41 -6.82 10.51 -7.39
CA GLU A 41 -8.20 10.01 -7.48
C GLU A 41 -8.36 8.61 -6.90
N HIS A 42 -7.25 7.90 -6.64
CA HIS A 42 -7.26 6.52 -6.18
C HIS A 42 -6.83 6.40 -4.71
N GLY A 43 -7.53 5.53 -3.98
CA GLY A 43 -7.18 5.17 -2.61
C GLY A 43 -5.93 4.28 -2.57
N LEU A 44 -4.93 4.63 -1.76
CA LEU A 44 -3.71 3.85 -1.58
C LEU A 44 -3.54 3.51 -0.10
N PHE A 45 -3.49 2.21 0.22
CA PHE A 45 -3.46 1.73 1.60
C PHE A 45 -2.33 0.72 1.80
N PRO A 46 -1.38 0.97 2.71
CA PRO A 46 -0.43 -0.05 3.11
C PRO A 46 -1.15 -1.20 3.82
N LEU A 47 -0.77 -2.43 3.50
CA LEU A 47 -1.30 -3.66 4.08
C LEU A 47 -0.13 -4.54 4.53
N ASP A 48 -0.04 -4.81 5.83
CA ASP A 48 1.00 -5.65 6.42
C ASP A 48 0.37 -6.94 6.97
N VAL A 49 0.88 -8.08 6.51
CA VAL A 49 0.38 -9.41 6.87
C VAL A 49 1.47 -10.15 7.65
N VAL A 50 1.23 -10.36 8.94
CA VAL A 50 2.10 -11.15 9.82
C VAL A 50 1.66 -12.61 9.75
N THR A 51 2.54 -13.49 9.30
CA THR A 51 2.22 -14.92 9.04
C THR A 51 2.70 -15.87 10.14
N GLU A 52 2.91 -15.38 11.36
CA GLU A 52 3.26 -16.23 12.52
C GLU A 52 2.02 -16.76 13.23
N GLU A 53 2.20 -17.52 14.34
CA GLU A 53 1.21 -18.39 15.02
C GLU A 53 -0.21 -17.80 15.19
N LEU A 54 -0.35 -16.47 15.21
CA LEU A 54 -1.61 -15.78 15.01
C LEU A 54 -1.49 -14.84 13.81
N ALA A 55 -2.10 -15.22 12.69
CA ALA A 55 -2.14 -14.39 11.50
C ALA A 55 -2.76 -13.03 11.85
N LYS A 56 -1.98 -11.96 11.70
CA LYS A 56 -2.42 -10.58 11.95
C LYS A 56 -2.35 -9.79 10.66
N VAL A 57 -3.41 -9.03 10.41
CA VAL A 57 -3.50 -8.11 9.27
C VAL A 57 -3.60 -6.70 9.81
N GLU A 58 -2.74 -5.82 9.33
CA GLU A 58 -2.76 -4.39 9.63
C GLU A 58 -2.93 -3.60 8.32
N ILE A 59 -3.95 -2.75 8.27
CA ILE A 59 -4.18 -1.82 7.16
C ILE A 59 -4.08 -0.40 7.67
N GLY A 60 -3.39 0.46 6.92
CA GLY A 60 -3.20 1.87 7.28
C GLY A 60 -3.64 2.82 6.17
N ALA A 61 -3.50 4.11 6.42
CA ALA A 61 -3.65 5.17 5.42
C ALA A 61 -2.36 5.99 5.34
N TYR A 62 -1.98 6.39 4.13
CA TYR A 62 -0.90 7.36 3.95
C TYR A 62 -1.40 8.77 4.29
N SER A 63 -0.55 9.57 4.94
CA SER A 63 -0.81 10.99 5.16
C SER A 63 -0.61 11.78 3.85
N GLY A 64 -1.17 12.99 3.76
CA GLY A 64 -0.92 13.89 2.63
C GLY A 64 0.58 14.18 2.44
N GLY A 65 1.26 14.54 3.53
CA GLY A 65 2.71 14.83 3.52
C GLY A 65 3.60 13.67 3.09
N PHE A 66 3.14 12.42 3.20
CA PHE A 66 3.87 11.26 2.67
C PHE A 66 4.08 11.37 1.15
N PHE A 67 3.11 11.93 0.41
CA PHE A 67 3.16 12.06 -1.05
C PHE A 67 3.81 13.37 -1.53
N GLU A 68 4.08 14.32 -0.64
CA GLU A 68 4.73 15.60 -0.96
C GLU A 68 6.26 15.49 -1.12
N THR A 69 6.83 14.29 -0.90
CA THR A 69 8.27 13.99 -0.94
C THR A 69 8.62 12.97 -2.03
#